data_AF-A0A7J3S0I4-F1
#
_entry.id   AF-A0A7J3S0I4-F1
#
_cell.length_a   1.000
_cell.length_b   1.000
_cell.length_c   1.000
_cell.angle_alpha   90.00
_cell.angle_beta   90.00
_cell.angle_gamma   90.00
#
_symmetry.space_group_name_H-M   'P 1'
#
loop_
_entity.id
_entity.type
_entity.pdbx_description
1 polymer ?
#
loop_
_entity_poly.entity_id
_entity_poly.type
_entity_poly.pdbx_seq_one_letter_code
_entity_poly.pdbx_strand_id
1 'polypeptide(L)'
;MDAVSDLRLSADFWQPLMTPDYDLGWVSAGYTSEESSSVPLMRAAYEEAPVDVLVVEGSIQTASPKGGSPGDFCTIGEYQGKPRSAYELLQRLAAKASYVVAVGQCSAFGGIPAAMGNVTGATSVVNALKQAGVGTRNPVINLPGCPAHPDWTLLTLASVLQGFKPDLDPLGRPRAFFSEVIHDHCPRRGYYDRGEFATSFDDPRCLWKLGCKGPITYSACTITKWNSGLSFCTQRGPMCWGCMHESFPDPPSSPFFKEVEAVPSILGVDANALGAVMAVGTAAAVGAHLASSYRRGKFKRGGEEEARSEGGKA
;
A
#
# COMPACT_ATOMS: atom_id res chain seq x y z
N MET A 1 -30.26 11.04 -4.84
CA MET A 1 -29.77 12.28 -5.48
C MET A 1 -29.74 13.46 -4.51
N ASP A 2 -30.49 13.44 -3.40
CA ASP A 2 -30.56 14.58 -2.47
C ASP A 2 -29.29 14.81 -1.62
N ALA A 3 -28.49 13.77 -1.33
CA ALA A 3 -27.27 13.92 -0.53
C ALA A 3 -26.10 14.62 -1.25
N VAL A 4 -26.10 14.65 -2.59
CA VAL A 4 -25.08 15.37 -3.39
C VAL A 4 -25.32 16.89 -3.33
N SER A 5 -26.57 17.30 -3.05
CA SER A 5 -26.99 18.71 -2.99
C SER A 5 -27.11 19.29 -1.58
N ASP A 6 -27.13 18.46 -0.53
CA ASP A 6 -27.24 18.92 0.86
C ASP A 6 -26.12 18.36 1.74
N LEU A 7 -25.00 19.10 1.81
CA LEU A 7 -23.85 18.82 2.66
C LEU A 7 -24.16 18.88 4.17
N ARG A 8 -25.37 19.27 4.60
CA ARG A 8 -25.76 19.25 6.02
C ARG A 8 -26.05 17.82 6.53
N LEU A 9 -26.21 16.85 5.62
CA LEU A 9 -26.45 15.44 5.95
C LEU A 9 -25.16 14.60 5.97
N SER A 10 -24.01 15.17 5.60
CA SER A 10 -22.74 14.44 5.67
C SER A 10 -22.24 14.36 7.11
N ALA A 11 -22.09 13.13 7.63
CA ALA A 11 -21.37 12.88 8.86
C ALA A 11 -19.85 12.89 8.57
N ASP A 12 -19.29 14.09 8.72
CA ASP A 12 -17.89 14.55 8.78
C ASP A 12 -16.76 13.89 7.94
N PHE A 13 -16.00 14.75 7.24
CA PHE A 13 -14.74 14.44 6.54
C PHE A 13 -13.61 15.41 7.01
N TRP A 14 -13.65 15.83 8.29
CA TRP A 14 -12.72 16.74 9.00
C TRP A 14 -13.05 18.25 8.97
N GLN A 15 -14.32 18.61 9.21
CA GLN A 15 -14.89 19.96 9.38
C GLN A 15 -15.13 20.83 8.13
N PRO A 16 -14.24 20.91 7.14
CA PRO A 16 -14.70 21.44 5.86
C PRO A 16 -13.89 20.86 4.69
N LEU A 17 -14.40 20.93 3.46
CA LEU A 17 -13.51 21.25 2.36
C LEU A 17 -13.02 22.69 2.66
N MET A 18 -12.00 22.82 3.54
CA MET A 18 -11.65 24.01 4.35
C MET A 18 -11.99 25.35 3.67
N THR A 19 -13.17 25.90 4.02
CA THR A 19 -13.77 27.21 3.63
C THR A 19 -13.79 27.57 2.14
N PRO A 20 -14.99 27.75 1.58
CA PRO A 20 -15.21 28.93 0.75
C PRO A 20 -16.50 29.66 1.19
N ASP A 21 -16.31 30.85 1.76
CA ASP A 21 -17.24 31.98 1.85
C ASP A 21 -18.74 31.68 1.80
N TYR A 22 -19.29 31.14 2.88
CA TYR A 22 -20.71 31.34 3.17
C TYR A 22 -20.85 31.90 4.58
N ASP A 23 -21.46 33.09 4.62
CA ASP A 23 -21.93 33.86 5.77
C ASP A 23 -22.92 33.05 6.61
N LEU A 24 -22.41 32.07 7.35
CA LEU A 24 -23.13 31.35 8.38
C LEU A 24 -22.55 31.81 9.72
N GLY A 25 -23.25 32.79 10.30
CA GLY A 25 -22.97 33.39 11.58
C GLY A 25 -22.37 32.38 12.57
N TRP A 26 -21.13 32.70 12.96
CA TRP A 26 -20.41 32.04 14.03
C TRP A 26 -21.28 31.95 15.29
N VAL A 27 -21.86 30.78 15.53
CA VAL A 27 -22.29 30.35 16.86
C VAL A 27 -21.30 29.29 17.34
N SER A 28 -20.08 29.75 17.59
CA SER A 28 -19.22 29.07 18.55
C SER A 28 -19.72 29.42 19.96
N ALA A 29 -19.90 28.38 20.78
CA ALA A 29 -19.99 28.43 22.24
C ALA A 29 -21.32 28.94 22.85
N GLY A 30 -22.29 28.01 22.92
CA GLY A 30 -23.39 28.04 23.88
C GLY A 30 -23.79 26.65 24.41
N TYR A 31 -23.40 25.58 23.70
CA TYR A 31 -23.43 24.18 24.14
C TYR A 31 -22.12 23.51 23.65
N THR A 32 -21.58 22.61 24.46
CA THR A 32 -20.30 21.89 24.29
C THR A 32 -20.14 21.23 22.91
N SER A 33 -19.17 21.68 22.13
CA SER A 33 -19.01 21.40 20.69
C SER A 33 -18.53 19.99 20.32
N GLU A 34 -18.11 19.15 21.27
CA GLU A 34 -17.67 17.78 21.00
C GLU A 34 -18.83 16.78 20.96
N GLU A 35 -19.93 17.04 21.67
CA GLU A 35 -21.08 16.12 21.70
C GLU A 35 -21.92 16.20 20.42
N SER A 36 -22.02 17.38 19.80
CA SER A 36 -22.89 17.60 18.62
C SER A 36 -22.33 17.04 17.31
N SER A 37 -21.00 16.90 17.17
CA SER A 37 -20.38 16.31 15.96
C SER A 37 -20.73 14.83 15.80
N SER A 38 -20.97 14.12 16.91
CA SER A 38 -21.40 12.72 16.88
C SER A 38 -22.88 12.55 16.54
N VAL A 39 -23.71 13.59 16.69
CA VAL A 39 -25.17 13.49 16.51
C VAL A 39 -25.56 12.98 15.12
N PRO A 40 -25.06 13.54 13.99
CA PRO A 40 -25.37 13.00 12.67
C PRO A 40 -24.96 11.54 12.50
N LEU A 41 -23.78 11.16 13.03
CA LEU A 41 -23.28 9.79 13.00
C LEU A 41 -24.19 8.83 13.79
N MET A 42 -24.62 9.23 14.98
CA MET A 42 -25.52 8.42 15.81
C MET A 42 -26.91 8.30 15.21
N ARG A 43 -27.45 9.38 14.62
CA ARG A 43 -28.72 9.32 13.90
C ARG A 43 -28.63 8.41 12.67
N ALA A 44 -27.52 8.45 11.93
CA ALA A 44 -27.27 7.52 10.85
C ALA A 44 -27.14 6.06 11.33
N ALA A 45 -26.55 5.81 12.50
CA ALA A 45 -26.34 4.46 13.02
C ALA A 45 -27.58 3.85 13.71
N TYR A 46 -28.39 4.66 14.40
CA TYR A 46 -29.47 4.20 15.28
C TYR A 46 -30.88 4.64 14.84
N GLU A 47 -31.00 5.63 13.96
CA GLU A 47 -32.29 6.10 13.42
C GLU A 47 -32.41 5.79 11.92
N GLU A 48 -33.42 6.35 11.26
CA GLU A 48 -33.78 6.06 9.86
C GLU A 48 -33.05 6.94 8.82
N ALA A 49 -31.93 7.57 9.19
CA ALA A 49 -31.20 8.40 8.21
C ALA A 49 -30.49 7.52 7.16
N PRO A 50 -30.59 7.85 5.85
CA PRO A 50 -29.90 7.12 4.79
C PRO A 50 -28.38 7.33 4.86
N VAL A 51 -27.62 6.37 4.34
CA VAL A 51 -26.16 6.46 4.21
C VAL A 51 -25.80 6.17 2.75
N ASP A 52 -25.41 7.20 2.00
CA ASP A 52 -24.98 7.00 0.60
C ASP A 52 -23.56 6.42 0.54
N VAL A 53 -22.62 7.07 1.21
CA VAL A 53 -21.22 6.64 1.29
C VAL A 53 -20.77 6.67 2.74
N LEU A 54 -20.24 5.55 3.23
CA LEU A 54 -19.54 5.45 4.50
C LEU A 54 -18.03 5.52 4.23
N VAL A 55 -17.40 6.61 4.66
CA VAL A 55 -15.95 6.75 4.65
C VAL A 55 -15.40 6.24 5.98
N VAL A 56 -14.38 5.39 5.93
CA VAL A 56 -13.73 4.86 7.13
C VAL A 56 -12.25 5.18 7.09
N GLU A 57 -11.80 5.96 8.07
CA GLU A 57 -10.39 6.25 8.33
C GLU A 57 -9.96 5.57 9.64
N GLY A 58 -8.79 4.95 9.63
CA GLY A 58 -8.27 4.20 10.78
C GLY A 58 -8.63 2.72 10.78
N SER A 59 -7.83 1.92 11.48
CA SER A 59 -8.03 0.48 11.64
C SER A 59 -9.16 0.21 12.62
N ILE A 60 -9.86 -0.90 12.43
CA ILE A 60 -10.95 -1.31 13.33
C ILE A 60 -10.41 -2.26 14.38
N GLN A 61 -10.49 -1.87 15.65
CA GLN A 61 -10.09 -2.72 16.77
C GLN A 61 -11.22 -3.70 17.06
N THR A 62 -10.96 -5.01 17.01
CA THR A 62 -11.96 -6.04 17.33
C THR A 62 -11.68 -6.77 18.64
N ALA A 63 -10.50 -6.58 19.25
CA ALA A 63 -10.23 -7.13 20.57
C ALA A 63 -10.91 -6.31 21.68
N SER A 64 -10.87 -6.88 22.88
CA SER A 64 -11.44 -6.30 24.10
C SER A 64 -10.45 -6.43 25.25
N PRO A 65 -10.43 -5.47 26.19
CA PRO A 65 -9.81 -5.68 27.48
C PRO A 65 -10.55 -6.81 28.23
N LYS A 66 -9.90 -7.41 29.24
CA LYS A 66 -10.53 -8.45 30.06
C LYS A 66 -11.82 -7.89 30.70
N GLY A 67 -12.94 -8.57 30.43
CA GLY A 67 -14.27 -8.15 30.91
C GLY A 67 -14.96 -7.07 30.05
N GLY A 68 -14.37 -6.66 28.93
CA GLY A 68 -14.95 -5.70 27.97
C GLY A 68 -15.71 -6.36 26.81
N SER A 69 -16.23 -5.52 25.93
CA SER A 69 -16.90 -5.87 24.66
C SER A 69 -15.99 -5.68 23.44
N PRO A 70 -16.24 -6.39 22.32
CA PRO A 70 -15.44 -6.23 21.10
C PRO A 70 -15.37 -4.77 20.63
N GLY A 71 -14.15 -4.28 20.43
CA GLY A 71 -13.89 -2.91 19.95
C GLY A 71 -13.81 -1.83 21.02
N ASP A 72 -13.79 -2.20 22.30
CA ASP A 72 -13.66 -1.26 23.42
C ASP A 72 -12.38 -0.39 23.38
N PHE A 73 -11.34 -0.80 22.64
CA PHE A 73 -10.13 0.00 22.45
C PHE A 73 -10.36 1.31 21.67
N CYS A 74 -11.49 1.46 20.97
CA CYS A 74 -11.84 2.69 20.24
C CYS A 74 -13.33 3.00 20.36
N THR A 75 -13.65 3.87 21.31
CA THR A 75 -14.98 4.47 21.48
C THR A 75 -14.98 5.85 20.84
N ILE A 76 -15.92 6.10 19.93
CA ILE A 76 -15.96 7.36 19.14
C ILE A 76 -17.27 8.13 19.32
N GLY A 77 -18.07 7.76 20.31
CA GLY A 77 -19.22 8.56 20.73
C GLY A 77 -20.11 7.84 21.74
N GLU A 78 -21.28 8.41 21.98
CA GLU A 78 -22.26 7.90 22.93
C GLU A 78 -23.66 7.93 22.30
N TYR A 79 -24.50 6.93 22.60
CA TYR A 79 -25.91 6.96 22.25
C TYR A 79 -26.76 6.42 23.40
N GLN A 80 -27.65 7.28 23.92
CA GLN A 80 -28.52 7.03 25.07
C GLN A 80 -27.75 6.67 26.36
N GLY A 81 -26.73 7.45 26.72
CA GLY A 81 -25.95 7.20 27.95
C GLY A 81 -25.00 6.00 27.87
N LYS A 82 -24.78 5.45 26.66
CA LYS A 82 -23.96 4.25 26.44
C LYS A 82 -22.83 4.52 25.43
N PRO A 83 -21.56 4.27 25.80
CA PRO A 83 -20.41 4.39 24.90
C PRO A 83 -20.57 3.48 23.68
N ARG A 84 -20.23 4.00 22.49
CA ARG A 84 -20.31 3.30 21.20
C ARG A 84 -18.94 3.15 20.58
N SER A 85 -18.55 1.90 20.32
CA SER A 85 -17.28 1.60 19.67
C SER A 85 -17.33 1.87 18.17
N ALA A 86 -16.18 2.21 17.58
CA ALA A 86 -16.05 2.33 16.14
C ALA A 86 -16.43 1.01 15.43
N TYR A 87 -16.16 -0.14 16.07
CA TYR A 87 -16.55 -1.45 15.55
C TYR A 87 -18.08 -1.63 15.52
N GLU A 88 -18.82 -1.23 16.56
CA GLU A 88 -20.29 -1.27 16.56
C GLU A 88 -20.85 -0.35 15.46
N LEU A 89 -20.35 0.88 15.39
CA LEU A 89 -20.85 1.88 14.44
C LEU A 89 -20.57 1.46 12.99
N LEU A 90 -19.40 0.88 12.72
CA LEU A 90 -19.07 0.32 11.41
C LEU A 90 -20.12 -0.72 10.97
N GLN A 91 -20.48 -1.66 11.84
CA GLN A 91 -21.45 -2.71 11.52
C GLN A 91 -22.81 -2.13 11.13
N ARG A 92 -23.30 -1.16 11.90
CA ARG A 92 -24.60 -0.50 11.67
C ARG A 92 -24.59 0.32 10.38
N LEU A 93 -23.57 1.14 10.21
CA LEU A 93 -23.49 2.07 9.08
C LEU A 93 -23.19 1.35 7.77
N ALA A 94 -22.30 0.35 7.77
CA ALA A 94 -21.94 -0.40 6.57
C ALA A 94 -23.13 -1.20 6.00
N ALA A 95 -24.02 -1.70 6.86
CA ALA A 95 -25.25 -2.37 6.43
C ALA A 95 -26.25 -1.42 5.73
N LYS A 96 -26.18 -0.11 6.04
CA LYS A 96 -27.03 0.93 5.44
C LYS A 96 -26.38 1.59 4.23
N ALA A 97 -25.06 1.63 4.18
CA ALA A 97 -24.29 2.35 3.18
C ALA A 97 -24.48 1.79 1.76
N SER A 98 -24.64 2.66 0.76
CA SER A 98 -24.57 2.22 -0.64
C SER A 98 -23.13 1.85 -1.04
N TYR A 99 -22.15 2.62 -0.55
CA TYR A 99 -20.72 2.31 -0.70
C TYR A 99 -19.98 2.46 0.62
N VAL A 100 -19.01 1.59 0.87
CA VAL A 100 -18.04 1.73 1.96
C VAL A 100 -16.67 1.99 1.34
N VAL A 101 -16.03 3.09 1.75
CA VAL A 101 -14.72 3.50 1.24
C VAL A 101 -13.73 3.53 2.41
N ALA A 102 -12.78 2.60 2.40
CA ALA A 102 -11.69 2.54 3.37
C ALA A 102 -10.55 3.45 2.91
N VAL A 103 -10.43 4.61 3.56
CA VAL A 103 -9.41 5.62 3.24
C VAL A 103 -8.21 5.46 4.15
N GLY A 104 -7.07 5.18 3.54
CA GLY A 104 -5.79 4.98 4.21
C GLY A 104 -5.47 3.51 4.46
N GLN A 105 -4.18 3.24 4.66
CA GLN A 105 -3.66 1.90 4.87
C GLN A 105 -4.27 1.21 6.09
N CYS A 106 -4.57 1.97 7.15
CA CYS A 106 -5.14 1.46 8.38
C CYS A 106 -6.53 0.85 8.18
N SER A 107 -7.43 1.53 7.46
CA SER A 107 -8.77 1.01 7.18
C SER A 107 -8.75 -0.03 6.05
N ALA A 108 -7.91 0.16 5.03
CA ALA A 108 -7.82 -0.74 3.88
C ALA A 108 -7.26 -2.11 4.27
N PHE A 109 -6.15 -2.15 5.04
CA PHE A 109 -5.41 -3.39 5.31
C PHE A 109 -4.95 -3.54 6.78
N GLY A 110 -5.34 -2.64 7.68
CA GLY A 110 -4.99 -2.68 9.11
C GLY A 110 -3.82 -1.75 9.46
N GLY A 111 -2.82 -1.65 8.59
CA GLY A 111 -1.70 -0.70 8.73
C GLY A 111 -0.88 -0.87 10.00
N ILE A 112 -0.26 0.22 10.46
CA ILE A 112 0.62 0.23 11.64
C ILE A 112 -0.07 -0.35 12.90
N PRO A 113 -1.33 -0.01 13.22
CA PRO A 113 -2.02 -0.59 14.38
C PRO A 113 -2.16 -2.12 14.33
N ALA A 114 -2.23 -2.69 13.13
CA ALA A 114 -2.39 -4.12 12.91
C ALA A 114 -1.06 -4.88 12.70
N ALA A 115 0.07 -4.18 12.77
CA ALA A 115 1.40 -4.77 12.56
C ALA A 115 1.73 -5.86 13.59
N MET A 116 2.83 -6.59 13.37
CA MET A 116 3.35 -7.59 14.30
C MET A 116 3.39 -7.04 15.73
N GLY A 117 2.76 -7.76 16.66
CA GLY A 117 2.55 -7.30 18.04
C GLY A 117 1.19 -6.61 18.28
N ASN A 118 0.24 -6.72 17.35
CA ASN A 118 -1.13 -6.21 17.46
C ASN A 118 -1.84 -6.63 18.77
N VAL A 119 -1.93 -5.70 19.73
CA VAL A 119 -2.57 -5.91 21.04
C VAL A 119 -4.04 -5.49 21.09
N THR A 120 -4.52 -4.74 20.10
CA THR A 120 -5.89 -4.21 20.07
C THR A 120 -6.83 -4.99 19.16
N GLY A 121 -6.32 -6.02 18.48
CA GLY A 121 -7.07 -6.72 17.43
C GLY A 121 -7.40 -5.79 16.26
N ALA A 122 -6.55 -4.79 15.99
CA ALA A 122 -6.71 -3.91 14.85
C ALA A 122 -6.75 -4.70 13.55
N THR A 123 -7.70 -4.40 12.68
CA THR A 123 -7.87 -5.07 11.39
C THR A 123 -8.47 -4.13 10.36
N SER A 124 -8.51 -4.56 9.11
CA SER A 124 -9.14 -3.79 8.02
C SER A 124 -10.66 -3.76 8.14
N VAL A 125 -11.28 -2.81 7.44
CA VAL A 125 -12.74 -2.71 7.33
C VAL A 125 -13.35 -4.01 6.80
N VAL A 126 -12.78 -4.57 5.72
CA VAL A 126 -13.26 -5.82 5.12
C VAL A 126 -13.22 -6.97 6.13
N ASN A 127 -12.12 -7.11 6.88
CA ASN A 127 -11.97 -8.18 7.85
C ASN A 127 -12.89 -7.98 9.06
N ALA A 128 -13.04 -6.76 9.55
CA ALA A 128 -13.95 -6.44 10.66
C ALA A 128 -15.41 -6.76 10.28
N LEU A 129 -15.86 -6.36 9.10
CA LEU A 129 -17.22 -6.66 8.62
C LEU A 129 -17.43 -8.16 8.43
N LYS A 130 -16.43 -8.89 7.89
CA LYS A 130 -16.46 -10.35 7.78
C LYS A 130 -16.56 -11.03 9.14
N GLN A 131 -15.80 -10.58 10.14
CA GLN A 131 -15.87 -11.10 11.51
C GLN A 131 -17.24 -10.85 12.16
N ALA A 132 -17.86 -9.71 11.87
CA ALA A 132 -19.19 -9.36 12.34
C ALA A 132 -20.34 -10.06 11.58
N GLY A 133 -20.06 -10.74 10.45
CA GLY A 133 -21.10 -11.29 9.59
C GLY A 133 -21.94 -10.23 8.86
N VAL A 134 -21.40 -9.02 8.69
CA VAL A 134 -22.10 -7.88 8.05
C VAL A 134 -21.74 -7.81 6.57
N GLY A 135 -22.76 -7.89 5.72
CA GLY A 135 -22.64 -7.67 4.28
C GLY A 135 -22.68 -6.19 3.90
N THR A 136 -22.09 -5.86 2.76
CA THR A 136 -22.17 -4.53 2.13
C THR A 136 -22.92 -4.62 0.80
N ARG A 137 -23.58 -3.53 0.39
CA ARG A 137 -24.34 -3.49 -0.88
C ARG A 137 -23.42 -3.61 -2.11
N ASN A 138 -22.27 -2.97 -2.05
CA ASN A 138 -21.21 -3.05 -3.05
C ASN A 138 -19.90 -3.44 -2.36
N PRO A 139 -18.92 -4.04 -3.08
CA PRO A 139 -17.60 -4.31 -2.52
C PRO A 139 -16.99 -3.08 -1.86
N VAL A 140 -16.32 -3.28 -0.73
CA VAL A 140 -15.56 -2.21 -0.05
C VAL A 140 -14.48 -1.69 -0.99
N ILE A 141 -14.41 -0.37 -1.16
CA ILE A 141 -13.39 0.28 -1.96
C ILE A 141 -12.22 0.64 -1.06
N ASN A 142 -11.07 0.02 -1.30
CA ASN A 142 -9.84 0.25 -0.55
C ASN A 142 -8.99 1.31 -1.26
N LEU A 143 -8.75 2.43 -0.58
CA LEU A 143 -7.80 3.46 -0.97
C LEU A 143 -6.61 3.44 -0.01
N PRO A 144 -5.68 2.47 -0.15
CA PRO A 144 -4.54 2.35 0.75
C PRO A 144 -3.61 3.56 0.67
N GLY A 145 -2.60 3.56 1.54
CA GLY A 145 -1.62 4.62 1.67
C GLY A 145 -1.51 5.18 3.07
N CYS A 146 -0.30 5.61 3.45
CA CYS A 146 -0.05 6.24 4.74
C CYS A 146 0.53 7.64 4.52
N PRO A 147 -0.29 8.63 4.07
CA PRO A 147 -1.76 8.59 3.92
C PRO A 147 -2.23 8.14 2.51
N ALA A 148 -3.55 8.01 2.33
CA ALA A 148 -4.18 7.88 1.01
C ALA A 148 -3.98 9.17 0.20
N HIS A 149 -3.89 9.06 -1.13
CA HIS A 149 -3.70 10.23 -1.98
C HIS A 149 -4.98 11.09 -2.05
N PRO A 150 -4.90 12.41 -1.81
CA PRO A 150 -6.08 13.28 -1.75
C PRO A 150 -6.91 13.24 -3.05
N ASP A 151 -6.27 13.35 -4.22
CA ASP A 151 -6.98 13.35 -5.50
C ASP A 151 -7.71 12.02 -5.75
N TRP A 152 -7.13 10.89 -5.33
CA TRP A 152 -7.75 9.57 -5.55
C TRP A 152 -8.96 9.39 -4.64
N THR A 153 -8.90 9.90 -3.41
CA THR A 153 -10.04 9.96 -2.49
C THR A 153 -11.16 10.81 -3.08
N LEU A 154 -10.86 12.04 -3.51
CA LEU A 154 -11.87 12.93 -4.09
C LEU A 154 -12.50 12.35 -5.36
N LEU A 155 -11.69 11.83 -6.28
CA LEU A 155 -12.17 11.22 -7.53
C LEU A 155 -13.04 9.98 -7.26
N THR A 156 -12.66 9.15 -6.30
CA THR A 156 -13.45 7.96 -5.92
C THR A 156 -14.81 8.37 -5.35
N LEU A 157 -14.83 9.32 -4.40
CA LEU A 157 -16.06 9.83 -3.80
C LEU A 157 -16.98 10.46 -4.85
N ALA A 158 -16.44 11.35 -5.69
CA ALA A 158 -17.19 11.97 -6.78
C ALA A 158 -17.75 10.94 -7.76
N SER A 159 -17.02 9.85 -8.04
CA SER A 159 -17.47 8.79 -8.94
C SER A 159 -18.65 8.02 -8.36
N VAL A 160 -18.54 7.54 -7.11
CA VAL A 160 -19.60 6.73 -6.50
C VAL A 160 -20.86 7.53 -6.19
N LEU A 161 -20.72 8.82 -5.83
CA LEU A 161 -21.85 9.72 -5.61
C LEU A 161 -22.62 10.02 -6.90
N GLN A 162 -21.95 10.00 -8.05
CA GLN A 162 -22.58 10.09 -9.37
C GLN A 162 -23.16 8.75 -9.86
N GLY A 163 -23.05 7.68 -9.06
CA GLY A 163 -23.57 6.35 -9.38
C GLY A 163 -22.64 5.49 -10.24
N PHE A 164 -21.41 5.92 -10.49
CA PHE A 164 -20.42 5.09 -11.18
C PHE A 164 -19.89 4.00 -10.24
N LYS A 165 -19.67 2.80 -10.81
CA LYS A 165 -19.04 1.67 -10.11
C LYS A 165 -17.57 1.61 -10.52
N PRO A 166 -16.61 1.87 -9.60
CA PRO A 166 -15.20 1.76 -9.92
C PRO A 166 -14.81 0.33 -10.29
N ASP A 167 -13.91 0.18 -11.26
CA ASP A 167 -13.26 -1.10 -11.55
C ASP A 167 -12.19 -1.38 -10.48
N LEU A 168 -12.37 -2.47 -9.74
CA LEU A 168 -11.53 -2.83 -8.60
C LEU A 168 -10.63 -4.03 -8.93
N ASP A 169 -9.42 -4.02 -8.38
CA ASP A 169 -8.56 -5.18 -8.35
C ASP A 169 -9.04 -6.21 -7.28
N PRO A 170 -8.43 -7.41 -7.21
CA PRO A 170 -8.82 -8.43 -6.22
C PRO A 170 -8.67 -8.00 -4.75
N LEU A 171 -7.91 -6.93 -4.46
CA LEU A 171 -7.74 -6.35 -3.14
C LEU A 171 -8.75 -5.22 -2.87
N GLY A 172 -9.71 -4.99 -3.77
CA GLY A 172 -10.72 -3.94 -3.65
C GLY A 172 -10.21 -2.54 -3.97
N ARG A 173 -9.04 -2.40 -4.62
CA ARG A 173 -8.45 -1.10 -4.94
C ARG A 173 -8.83 -0.65 -6.36
N PRO A 174 -9.14 0.64 -6.60
CA PRO A 174 -9.44 1.11 -7.95
C PRO A 174 -8.26 0.91 -8.91
N ARG A 175 -8.46 0.16 -10.00
CA ARG A 175 -7.40 -0.11 -10.98
C ARG A 175 -6.81 1.16 -11.59
N ALA A 176 -7.60 2.22 -11.71
CA ALA A 176 -7.13 3.53 -12.17
C ALA A 176 -5.90 4.05 -11.41
N PHE A 177 -5.72 3.67 -10.14
CA PHE A 177 -4.61 4.14 -9.30
C PHE A 177 -3.62 3.03 -8.89
N PHE A 178 -4.01 1.76 -9.01
CA PHE A 178 -3.27 0.62 -8.44
C PHE A 178 -2.95 -0.49 -9.46
N SER A 179 -2.82 -0.16 -10.75
CA SER A 179 -2.55 -1.16 -11.81
C SER A 179 -1.07 -1.49 -12.02
N GLU A 180 -0.15 -0.60 -11.68
CA GLU A 180 1.28 -0.74 -11.99
C GLU A 180 2.13 -0.45 -10.76
N VAL A 181 3.32 -1.07 -10.69
CA VAL A 181 4.26 -0.82 -9.61
C VAL A 181 5.01 0.49 -9.84
N ILE A 182 5.32 1.21 -8.75
CA ILE A 182 6.08 2.48 -8.78
C ILE A 182 7.39 2.34 -9.56
N HIS A 183 8.02 1.16 -9.52
CA HIS A 183 9.31 0.94 -10.16
C HIS A 183 9.28 1.04 -11.69
N ASP A 184 8.15 0.75 -12.34
CA ASP A 184 8.06 0.75 -13.80
C ASP A 184 8.09 2.16 -14.40
N HIS A 185 7.63 3.15 -13.64
CA HIS A 185 7.60 4.56 -14.04
C HIS A 185 8.55 5.43 -13.21
N CYS A 186 9.51 4.82 -12.53
CA CYS A 186 10.44 5.55 -11.67
C CYS A 186 11.44 6.35 -12.52
N PRO A 187 11.66 7.66 -12.24
CA PRO A 187 12.65 8.45 -12.97
C PRO A 187 14.09 7.94 -12.74
N ARG A 188 14.31 7.15 -11.69
CA ARG A 188 15.60 6.49 -11.41
C ARG A 188 15.73 5.10 -12.04
N ARG A 189 14.75 4.65 -12.84
CA ARG A 189 14.73 3.30 -13.42
C ARG A 189 15.95 3.01 -14.28
N GLY A 190 16.39 3.96 -15.10
CA GLY A 190 17.59 3.79 -15.93
C GLY A 190 18.87 3.50 -15.11
N TYR A 191 18.99 4.03 -13.89
CA TYR A 191 20.10 3.69 -13.00
C TYR A 191 20.01 2.25 -12.50
N TYR A 192 18.80 1.78 -12.16
CA TYR A 192 18.56 0.39 -11.77
C TYR A 192 18.95 -0.57 -12.89
N ASP A 193 18.51 -0.30 -14.13
CA ASP A 193 18.77 -1.17 -15.28
C ASP A 193 20.28 -1.27 -15.63
N ARG A 194 21.07 -0.25 -15.29
CA ARG A 194 22.54 -0.26 -15.45
C ARG A 194 23.29 -0.82 -14.23
N GLY A 195 22.59 -1.24 -13.18
CA GLY A 195 23.21 -1.69 -11.93
C GLY A 195 23.87 -0.56 -11.13
N GLU A 196 23.49 0.69 -11.38
CA GLU A 196 24.02 1.88 -10.72
C GLU A 196 23.17 2.20 -9.48
N PHE A 197 23.65 1.78 -8.31
CA PHE A 197 22.94 1.95 -7.05
C PHE A 197 23.54 3.05 -6.18
N ALA A 198 22.65 3.76 -5.49
CA ALA A 198 22.99 4.75 -4.50
C ALA A 198 23.66 4.09 -3.27
N THR A 199 24.69 4.75 -2.73
CA THR A 199 25.33 4.35 -1.47
C THR A 199 24.88 5.21 -0.29
N SER A 200 24.19 6.32 -0.54
CA SER A 200 23.65 7.27 0.43
C SER A 200 22.37 7.93 -0.11
N PHE A 201 21.55 8.53 0.76
CA PHE A 201 20.23 9.05 0.39
C PHE A 201 20.26 10.33 -0.48
N ASP A 202 21.39 11.04 -0.49
CA ASP A 202 21.65 12.22 -1.32
C ASP A 202 22.10 11.85 -2.74
N ASP A 203 22.41 10.57 -3.00
CA ASP A 203 22.83 10.10 -4.31
C ASP A 203 21.65 10.12 -5.33
N PRO A 204 21.84 10.66 -6.55
CA PRO A 204 20.80 10.67 -7.58
C PRO A 204 20.46 9.27 -8.16
N ARG A 205 21.31 8.26 -7.94
CA ARG A 205 21.16 6.90 -8.48
C ARG A 205 20.03 6.10 -7.81
N CYS A 206 19.83 4.85 -8.24
CA CYS A 206 18.73 4.03 -7.76
C CYS A 206 18.86 3.66 -6.28
N LEU A 207 17.79 3.86 -5.51
CA LEU A 207 17.73 3.64 -4.06
C LEU A 207 17.40 2.19 -3.65
N TRP A 208 17.38 1.23 -4.58
CA TRP A 208 16.98 -0.16 -4.29
C TRP A 208 17.86 -0.81 -3.21
N LYS A 209 19.19 -0.67 -3.32
CA LYS A 209 20.17 -1.15 -2.32
C LYS A 209 19.99 -0.50 -0.94
N LEU A 210 19.41 0.69 -0.87
CA LEU A 210 19.07 1.38 0.39
C LEU A 210 17.73 0.94 0.98
N GLY A 211 16.96 0.12 0.24
CA GLY A 211 15.72 -0.49 0.71
C GLY A 211 14.44 0.00 0.06
N CYS A 212 14.52 0.70 -1.07
CA CYS A 212 13.35 1.18 -1.80
C CYS A 212 12.37 0.04 -2.14
N LYS A 213 11.11 0.18 -1.72
CA LYS A 213 10.00 -0.76 -1.93
C LYS A 213 9.18 -0.50 -3.18
N GLY A 214 9.64 0.41 -4.04
CA GLY A 214 9.00 0.70 -5.33
C GLY A 214 8.71 -0.54 -6.19
N PRO A 215 9.58 -1.58 -6.24
CA PRO A 215 9.33 -2.78 -7.04
C PRO A 215 8.13 -3.63 -6.63
N ILE A 216 7.67 -3.51 -5.37
CA ILE A 216 6.53 -4.29 -4.85
C ILE A 216 5.29 -3.43 -4.62
N THR A 217 5.36 -2.12 -4.87
CA THR A 217 4.30 -1.18 -4.48
C THR A 217 3.49 -0.73 -5.67
N TYR A 218 2.28 -1.25 -5.81
CA TYR A 218 1.31 -0.80 -6.81
C TYR A 218 0.77 0.58 -6.44
N SER A 219 0.99 1.58 -7.30
CA SER A 219 0.54 2.95 -7.04
C SER A 219 0.84 3.90 -8.20
N ALA A 220 -0.10 4.81 -8.49
CA ALA A 220 0.05 5.90 -9.45
C ALA A 220 0.84 7.12 -8.91
N CYS A 221 1.63 6.98 -7.84
CA CYS A 221 2.47 8.06 -7.29
C CYS A 221 3.43 8.66 -8.33
N THR A 222 3.89 7.88 -9.31
CA THR A 222 4.78 8.35 -10.38
C THR A 222 4.07 9.25 -11.39
N ILE A 223 2.76 9.07 -11.55
CA ILE A 223 1.92 9.78 -12.51
C ILE A 223 1.29 11.01 -11.85
N THR A 224 0.52 10.78 -10.78
CA THR A 224 -0.22 11.84 -10.06
C THR A 224 0.72 12.72 -9.25
N LYS A 225 1.85 12.15 -8.80
CA LYS A 225 2.75 12.75 -7.80
C LYS A 225 1.96 13.08 -6.52
N TRP A 226 2.45 13.99 -5.70
CA TRP A 226 1.85 14.46 -4.46
C TRP A 226 1.92 15.98 -4.42
N ASN A 227 1.02 16.58 -3.64
CA ASN A 227 0.93 18.02 -3.40
C ASN A 227 0.79 18.80 -4.71
N SER A 228 -0.32 18.61 -5.42
CA SER A 228 -0.62 19.31 -6.69
C SER A 228 0.40 18.99 -7.79
N GLY A 229 0.77 17.72 -7.91
CA GLY A 229 1.68 17.27 -8.97
C GLY A 229 3.16 17.63 -8.76
N LEU A 230 3.56 18.13 -7.58
CA LEU A 230 4.91 18.65 -7.36
C LEU A 230 5.96 17.53 -7.35
N SER A 231 5.78 16.52 -6.52
CA SER A 231 6.79 15.46 -6.32
C SER A 231 6.19 14.18 -5.75
N PHE A 232 6.93 13.09 -5.76
CA PHE A 232 6.68 11.91 -4.93
C PHE A 232 7.99 11.45 -4.29
N CYS A 233 7.97 10.42 -3.44
CA CYS A 233 9.11 10.03 -2.61
C CYS A 233 10.42 9.93 -3.41
N THR A 234 10.48 9.03 -4.41
CA THR A 234 11.74 8.72 -5.11
C THR A 234 12.21 9.82 -6.06
N GLN A 235 11.37 10.81 -6.36
CA GLN A 235 11.74 11.95 -7.20
C GLN A 235 12.70 12.92 -6.50
N ARG A 236 12.62 13.07 -5.17
CA ARG A 236 13.37 14.11 -4.42
C ARG A 236 14.23 13.59 -3.27
N GLY A 237 14.53 12.30 -3.23
CA GLY A 237 15.51 11.71 -2.30
C GLY A 237 14.97 10.56 -1.47
N PRO A 238 13.83 10.70 -0.77
CA PRO A 238 13.29 9.62 0.04
C PRO A 238 12.98 8.38 -0.80
N MET A 239 13.32 7.19 -0.29
CA MET A 239 12.93 5.95 -0.95
C MET A 239 11.41 5.71 -0.83
N CYS A 240 10.87 4.85 -1.68
CA CYS A 240 9.52 4.33 -1.47
C CYS A 240 9.51 3.39 -0.26
N TRP A 241 8.61 3.60 0.68
CA TRP A 241 8.47 2.79 1.90
C TRP A 241 7.51 1.62 1.76
N GLY A 242 6.77 1.54 0.65
CA GLY A 242 5.75 0.53 0.44
C GLY A 242 4.46 0.78 1.21
N CYS A 243 4.14 2.04 1.55
CA CYS A 243 2.97 2.39 2.36
C CYS A 243 1.60 2.04 1.75
N MET A 244 1.58 1.60 0.48
CA MET A 244 0.39 1.16 -0.27
C MET A 244 0.32 -0.36 -0.42
N HIS A 245 1.35 -1.10 0.01
CA HIS A 245 1.39 -2.55 0.00
C HIS A 245 0.52 -3.11 1.13
N GLU A 246 -0.26 -4.16 0.88
CA GLU A 246 -1.24 -4.70 1.83
C GLU A 246 -0.64 -5.08 3.20
N SER A 247 0.58 -5.63 3.20
CA SER A 247 1.30 -6.00 4.43
C SER A 247 2.01 -4.85 5.16
N PHE A 248 2.00 -3.60 4.64
CA PHE A 248 2.71 -2.50 5.30
C PHE A 248 2.19 -2.27 6.74
N PRO A 249 3.06 -2.15 7.76
CA PRO A 249 4.53 -1.98 7.69
C PRO A 249 5.37 -3.27 7.80
N ASP A 250 4.73 -4.43 7.96
CA ASP A 250 5.39 -5.72 8.10
C ASP A 250 6.05 -6.20 6.78
N PRO A 251 6.83 -7.30 6.80
CA PRO A 251 7.40 -7.86 5.58
C PRO A 251 6.33 -8.13 4.52
N PRO A 252 6.59 -7.82 3.23
CA PRO A 252 7.90 -7.47 2.66
C PRO A 252 8.26 -5.98 2.69
N SER A 253 7.45 -5.10 3.30
CA SER A 253 7.78 -3.67 3.43
C SER A 253 8.88 -3.41 4.45
N SER A 254 8.99 -4.25 5.48
CA SER A 254 10.12 -4.27 6.41
C SER A 254 11.02 -5.50 6.22
N PRO A 255 12.31 -5.44 6.65
CA PRO A 255 13.02 -4.26 7.16
C PRO A 255 13.13 -3.15 6.10
N PHE A 256 12.85 -1.91 6.50
CA PHE A 256 12.73 -0.82 5.53
C PHE A 256 14.03 -0.56 4.76
N PHE A 257 15.16 -0.62 5.45
CA PHE A 257 16.50 -0.35 4.88
C PHE A 257 17.19 -1.58 4.31
N LYS A 258 16.41 -2.58 3.90
CA LYS A 258 16.90 -3.73 3.14
C LYS A 258 16.21 -3.79 1.80
N GLU A 259 16.98 -4.13 0.78
CA GLU A 259 16.43 -4.34 -0.55
C GLU A 259 15.36 -5.43 -0.53
N VAL A 260 14.32 -5.23 -1.33
CA VAL A 260 13.40 -6.34 -1.65
C VAL A 260 14.12 -7.28 -2.59
N GLU A 261 14.03 -8.57 -2.31
CA GLU A 261 14.54 -9.59 -3.23
C GLU A 261 13.86 -9.40 -4.59
N ALA A 262 14.64 -9.07 -5.62
CA ALA A 262 14.13 -8.75 -6.95
C ALA A 262 13.65 -9.99 -7.73
N VAL A 263 13.62 -11.16 -7.09
CA VAL A 263 13.21 -12.42 -7.72
C VAL A 263 11.75 -12.67 -7.38
N PRO A 264 10.85 -12.78 -8.37
CA PRO A 264 9.53 -13.33 -8.12
C PRO A 264 9.76 -14.68 -7.46
N SER A 265 9.16 -14.92 -6.29
CA SER A 265 9.27 -16.16 -5.52
C SER A 265 8.70 -17.40 -6.26
N ILE A 266 8.60 -17.35 -7.58
CA ILE A 266 7.99 -18.30 -8.50
C ILE A 266 8.65 -19.68 -8.46
N LEU A 267 9.83 -19.81 -7.85
CA LEU A 267 10.51 -21.08 -7.61
C LEU A 267 10.79 -21.39 -6.13
N GLY A 268 10.52 -20.47 -5.19
CA GLY A 268 10.90 -20.66 -3.78
C GLY A 268 12.40 -20.87 -3.55
N VAL A 269 13.25 -20.48 -4.52
CA VAL A 269 14.71 -20.59 -4.44
C VAL A 269 15.30 -19.18 -4.41
N ASP A 270 16.09 -18.92 -3.37
CA ASP A 270 16.90 -17.72 -3.23
C ASP A 270 17.83 -17.53 -4.45
N ALA A 271 18.00 -16.29 -4.90
CA ALA A 271 18.79 -15.94 -6.07
C ALA A 271 20.26 -16.36 -5.91
N ASN A 272 20.81 -16.23 -4.69
CA ASN A 272 22.19 -16.61 -4.41
C ASN A 272 22.35 -18.13 -4.37
N ALA A 273 21.36 -18.85 -3.82
CA ALA A 273 21.32 -20.31 -3.84
C ALA A 273 21.24 -20.85 -5.27
N LEU A 274 20.39 -20.27 -6.13
CA LEU A 274 20.32 -20.66 -7.55
C LEU A 274 21.63 -20.34 -8.29
N GLY A 275 22.21 -19.17 -8.03
CA GLY A 275 23.51 -18.76 -8.58
C GLY A 275 24.64 -19.72 -8.17
N ALA A 276 24.68 -20.15 -6.90
CA ALA A 276 25.66 -21.10 -6.40
C ALA A 276 25.48 -22.48 -7.02
N VAL A 277 24.24 -22.98 -7.13
CA VAL A 277 23.94 -24.28 -7.77
C VAL A 277 24.34 -24.27 -9.25
N MET A 278 24.01 -23.20 -9.97
CA MET A 278 24.40 -23.03 -11.38
C MET A 278 25.92 -22.97 -11.56
N ALA A 279 26.62 -22.25 -10.67
CA ALA A 279 28.08 -22.16 -10.71
C ALA A 279 28.75 -23.51 -10.45
N VAL A 280 28.29 -24.26 -9.44
CA VAL A 280 28.80 -25.61 -9.12
C VAL A 280 28.52 -26.58 -10.27
N GLY A 281 27.30 -26.57 -10.82
CA GLY A 281 26.93 -27.40 -11.95
C GLY A 281 27.80 -27.14 -13.19
N THR A 282 28.04 -25.86 -13.49
CA THR A 282 28.90 -25.45 -14.60
C THR A 282 30.35 -25.87 -14.38
N ALA A 283 30.90 -25.64 -13.18
CA ALA A 283 32.27 -26.04 -12.85
C ALA A 283 32.46 -27.57 -12.92
N ALA A 284 31.49 -28.35 -12.45
CA ALA A 284 31.52 -29.80 -12.53
C ALA A 284 31.43 -30.30 -13.99
N ALA A 285 30.57 -29.70 -14.81
CA ALA A 285 30.45 -30.03 -16.22
C ALA A 285 31.74 -29.73 -16.99
N VAL A 286 32.34 -28.56 -16.76
CA VAL A 286 33.64 -28.19 -17.36
C VAL A 286 34.75 -29.14 -16.88
N GLY A 287 34.81 -29.42 -15.57
CA GLY A 287 35.80 -30.34 -15.00
C GLY A 287 35.68 -31.77 -15.56
N ALA A 288 34.46 -32.30 -15.65
CA ALA A 288 34.20 -33.61 -16.26
C ALA A 288 34.54 -33.62 -17.75
N HIS A 289 34.23 -32.55 -18.48
CA HIS A 289 34.57 -32.45 -19.90
C HIS A 289 36.10 -32.40 -20.11
N LEU A 290 36.83 -31.64 -19.31
CA LEU A 290 38.30 -31.57 -19.34
C LEU A 290 38.93 -32.92 -18.97
N ALA A 291 38.46 -33.56 -17.89
CA ALA A 291 38.96 -34.88 -17.48
C ALA A 291 38.69 -35.96 -18.54
N SER A 292 37.51 -35.94 -19.17
CA SER A 292 37.18 -36.85 -20.27
C SER A 292 38.04 -36.60 -21.52
N SER A 293 38.36 -35.34 -21.82
CA SER A 293 39.21 -34.95 -22.95
C SER A 293 40.67 -35.36 -22.74
N TYR A 294 41.14 -35.27 -21.49
CA TYR A 294 42.45 -35.77 -21.06
C TYR A 294 42.52 -37.31 -21.16
N ARG A 295 41.51 -38.03 -20.63
CA ARG A 295 41.44 -39.52 -20.71
C ARG A 295 41.31 -40.05 -22.14
N ARG A 296 40.67 -39.31 -23.04
CA ARG A 296 40.53 -39.68 -24.47
C ARG A 296 41.76 -39.31 -25.30
N GLY A 297 42.85 -38.82 -24.68
CA GLY A 297 44.12 -38.57 -25.36
C GLY A 297 44.09 -37.46 -26.41
N LYS A 298 43.06 -36.60 -26.41
CA LYS A 298 42.94 -35.48 -27.38
C LYS A 298 43.77 -34.25 -27.00
N PHE A 299 44.43 -34.25 -25.85
CA PHE A 299 45.36 -33.20 -25.46
C PHE A 299 46.71 -33.43 -26.16
N LYS A 300 46.84 -32.94 -27.40
CA LYS A 300 48.16 -32.82 -28.04
C LYS A 300 48.98 -31.80 -27.23
N ARG A 301 50.06 -32.26 -26.58
CA ARG A 301 51.12 -31.36 -26.08
C ARG A 301 51.68 -30.62 -27.30
N GLY A 302 51.38 -29.33 -27.41
CA GLY A 302 52.18 -28.42 -28.23
C GLY A 302 53.52 -28.25 -27.53
N GLY A 303 54.56 -28.89 -28.07
CA GLY A 303 55.96 -28.62 -27.74
C GLY A 303 56.56 -27.67 -28.77
N GLU A 304 57.28 -26.66 -28.28
CA GLU A 304 58.04 -25.67 -29.03
C GLU A 304 59.28 -26.27 -29.72
N GLU A 305 59.53 -25.87 -30.97
CA GLU A 305 60.81 -25.58 -31.65
C GLU A 305 60.41 -25.14 -33.08
N GLU A 306 60.93 -24.11 -33.74
CA GLU A 306 62.28 -23.58 -33.78
C GLU A 306 62.22 -22.17 -34.43
N ALA A 307 63.03 -21.24 -33.94
CA ALA A 307 63.31 -19.98 -34.62
C ALA A 307 64.55 -20.14 -35.51
N ARG A 308 64.46 -19.86 -36.82
CA ARG A 308 65.58 -19.28 -37.60
C ARG A 308 65.14 -18.64 -38.93
N SER A 309 65.39 -17.33 -39.01
CA SER A 309 65.78 -16.44 -40.14
C SER A 309 65.66 -16.96 -41.60
N GLU A 310 65.25 -16.20 -42.62
CA GLU A 310 65.75 -14.89 -43.09
C GLU A 310 64.81 -14.25 -44.14
N GLY A 311 64.90 -12.92 -44.29
CA GLY A 311 64.63 -12.15 -45.52
C GLY A 311 63.19 -11.61 -45.65
N GLY A 312 62.89 -10.32 -45.77
CA GLY A 312 63.67 -9.22 -46.33
C GLY A 312 63.00 -8.71 -47.61
N LYS A 313 62.46 -7.48 -47.53
CA LYS A 313 62.11 -6.50 -48.60
C LYS A 313 60.66 -6.42 -49.10
N ALA A 314 60.26 -5.13 -49.13
CA ALA A 314 59.20 -4.44 -49.87
C ALA A 314 57.75 -4.63 -49.39
#